data_AF-A0A1M6K8B7-F1
#
_entry.id   AF-A0A1M6K8B7-F1
#
_cell.length_a   1.000
_cell.length_b   1.000
_cell.length_c   1.000
_cell.angle_alpha   90.00
_cell.angle_beta   90.00
_cell.angle_gamma   90.00
#
_symmetry.space_group_name_H-M   'P 1'
#
loop_
_entity.id
_entity.type
_entity.pdbx_description
1 polymer ?
#
loop_
_entity_poly.entity_id
_entity_poly.type
_entity_poly.pdbx_seq_one_letter_code
_entity_poly.pdbx_strand_id
1 'polypeptide(L)'
;MEEQFNDVKRLVKEAGIERPSSGFSINVMRDIKRLNAQEPIVYTPLISKRAWFWIGTLIFGLVLSLAFLTDNNTSILDKIDLSSLQLKGKLINNPFKDFTLYKTTLYGILFFSILFFVQIPILKRRIDKSFSL
;
A
#
# COMPACT_ATOMS: atom_id res chain seq x y z
N MET A 1 28.23 22.08 -52.02
CA MET A 1 27.25 21.40 -51.14
C MET A 1 26.34 22.39 -50.41
N GLU A 2 26.75 23.63 -50.13
CA GLU A 2 25.91 24.64 -49.45
C GLU A 2 24.76 25.20 -50.29
N GLU A 3 24.90 25.32 -51.61
CA GLU A 3 23.85 25.87 -52.48
C GLU A 3 22.56 25.03 -52.51
N GLN A 4 22.68 23.69 -52.46
CA GLN A 4 21.51 22.80 -52.48
C GLN A 4 20.62 22.95 -51.24
N PHE A 5 21.20 23.26 -50.07
CA PHE A 5 20.42 23.51 -48.86
C PHE A 5 19.66 24.83 -48.91
N ASN A 6 20.19 25.82 -49.64
CA ASN A 6 19.56 27.12 -49.77
C ASN A 6 18.30 27.06 -50.66
N ASP A 7 18.35 26.25 -51.72
CA ASP A 7 17.18 26.00 -52.58
C ASP A 7 16.07 25.26 -51.82
N VAL A 8 16.41 24.22 -51.05
CA VAL A 8 15.42 23.51 -50.22
C VAL A 8 14.77 24.46 -49.21
N LYS A 9 15.56 25.34 -48.58
CA LYS A 9 15.03 26.33 -47.63
C LYS A 9 14.11 27.36 -48.32
N ARG A 10 14.40 27.74 -49.56
CA ARG A 10 13.57 28.66 -50.35
C ARG A 10 12.26 28.01 -50.78
N LEU A 11 12.32 26.76 -51.25
CA LEU A 11 11.16 25.97 -51.65
C LEU A 11 10.20 25.71 -50.49
N VAL A 12 10.73 25.37 -49.30
CA VAL A 12 9.92 25.18 -48.08
C VAL A 12 9.27 26.50 -47.62
N LYS A 13 9.95 27.64 -47.84
CA LYS A 13 9.43 28.96 -47.48
C LYS A 13 8.34 29.44 -48.47
N GLU A 14 8.47 29.10 -49.75
CA GLU A 14 7.47 29.38 -50.81
C GLU A 14 6.23 28.50 -50.71
N ALA A 15 6.40 27.22 -50.32
CA ALA A 15 5.28 26.29 -50.14
C ALA A 15 4.30 26.72 -49.03
N GLY A 16 4.75 27.60 -48.11
CA GLY A 16 3.97 28.04 -46.97
C GLY A 16 3.81 26.94 -45.91
N ILE A 17 3.72 27.34 -44.65
CA ILE A 17 3.41 26.39 -43.58
C ILE A 17 1.92 26.13 -43.67
N GLU A 18 1.54 24.92 -44.09
CA GLU A 18 0.14 24.48 -44.06
C GLU A 18 -0.41 24.68 -42.65
N ARG A 19 -1.38 25.59 -42.53
CA ARG A 19 -2.03 25.85 -41.26
C ARG A 19 -3.08 24.77 -41.07
N PRO A 20 -3.03 24.02 -39.96
CA PRO A 20 -4.06 23.04 -39.66
C PRO A 20 -5.43 23.73 -39.63
N SER A 21 -6.49 22.98 -39.91
CA SER A 21 -7.85 23.52 -39.84
C SER A 21 -8.12 24.09 -38.44
N SER A 22 -9.00 25.10 -38.35
CA SER A 22 -9.32 25.78 -37.09
C SER A 22 -9.77 24.85 -35.96
N GLY A 23 -10.27 23.65 -36.30
CA GLY A 23 -10.70 22.62 -35.36
C GLY A 23 -9.77 21.42 -35.20
N PHE A 24 -8.57 21.41 -35.80
CA PHE A 24 -7.67 20.25 -35.80
C PHE A 24 -7.34 19.77 -34.38
N SER A 25 -6.89 20.67 -33.52
CA SER A 25 -6.55 20.34 -32.12
C SER A 25 -7.77 19.83 -31.34
N ILE A 26 -8.95 20.40 -31.59
CA ILE A 26 -10.20 19.98 -30.95
C ILE A 26 -10.59 18.57 -31.38
N ASN A 27 -10.47 18.26 -32.67
CA ASN A 27 -10.75 16.92 -33.20
C ASN A 27 -9.77 15.88 -32.65
N VAL A 28 -8.47 16.17 -32.69
CA VAL A 28 -7.43 15.28 -32.15
C VAL A 28 -7.65 15.04 -30.66
N MET A 29 -7.89 16.09 -29.88
CA MET A 29 -8.15 15.96 -28.43
C MET A 29 -9.44 15.19 -28.14
N ARG A 30 -10.47 15.34 -28.98
CA ARG A 30 -11.73 14.60 -28.84
C ARG A 30 -11.54 13.10 -29.09
N ASP A 31 -10.73 12.74 -30.08
CA ASP A 31 -10.44 11.34 -30.41
C ASP A 31 -9.51 10.71 -29.35
N ILE A 32 -8.52 11.45 -28.86
CA ILE A 32 -7.67 11.02 -27.73
C ILE A 32 -8.52 10.78 -26.47
N LYS A 33 -9.47 11.68 -26.16
CA LYS A 33 -10.37 11.50 -25.02
C LYS A 33 -11.28 10.29 -25.19
N ARG A 34 -11.76 9.98 -26.41
CA ARG A 34 -12.54 8.75 -26.66
C ARG A 34 -11.72 7.48 -26.49
N LEU A 35 -10.44 7.51 -26.85
CA LEU A 35 -9.52 6.38 -26.66
C LEU A 35 -9.16 6.20 -25.17
N ASN A 36 -8.89 7.28 -24.45
CA ASN A 36 -8.56 7.25 -23.02
C ASN A 36 -9.78 7.04 -22.10
N ALA A 37 -11.00 7.34 -22.55
CA ALA A 37 -12.21 7.11 -21.77
C ALA A 37 -12.57 5.61 -21.63
N GLN A 38 -11.86 4.71 -22.32
CA GLN A 38 -12.20 3.29 -22.30
C GLN A 38 -11.82 2.56 -21.02
N GLU A 39 -10.97 3.12 -20.16
CA GLU A 39 -10.64 2.48 -18.89
C GLU A 39 -10.72 3.47 -17.73
N PRO A 40 -11.82 3.46 -16.95
CA PRO A 40 -11.80 4.12 -15.66
C PRO A 40 -10.65 3.50 -14.85
N ILE A 41 -9.85 4.34 -14.20
CA ILE A 41 -8.83 3.89 -13.24
C ILE A 41 -9.58 3.22 -12.09
N VAL A 42 -9.80 1.90 -12.19
CA VAL A 42 -10.49 1.13 -11.17
C VAL A 42 -9.48 0.92 -10.05
N TYR A 43 -9.60 1.73 -9.01
CA TYR A 43 -8.82 1.56 -7.78
C TYR A 43 -9.17 0.22 -7.13
N THR A 44 -8.37 -0.81 -7.43
CA THR A 44 -8.51 -2.11 -6.81
C THR A 44 -7.97 -2.05 -5.39
N PRO A 45 -8.75 -2.45 -4.36
CA PRO A 45 -8.26 -2.43 -2.99
C PRO A 45 -7.08 -3.40 -2.84
N LEU A 46 -5.98 -2.93 -2.25
CA LEU A 46 -4.74 -3.69 -1.99
C LEU A 46 -4.98 -5.04 -1.29
N ILE A 47 -6.02 -5.11 -0.46
CA ILE A 47 -6.43 -6.32 0.25
C ILE A 47 -7.91 -6.55 -0.04
N SER A 48 -8.24 -7.73 -0.55
CA SER A 48 -9.63 -8.10 -0.83
C SER A 48 -10.48 -8.07 0.45
N LYS A 49 -11.79 -7.80 0.32
CA LYS A 49 -12.73 -7.82 1.46
C LYS A 49 -12.71 -9.16 2.22
N ARG A 50 -12.44 -10.26 1.51
CA ARG A 50 -12.33 -11.61 2.08
C ARG A 50 -11.07 -11.78 2.93
N ALA A 51 -9.94 -11.22 2.49
CA ALA A 51 -8.70 -11.26 3.26
C ALA A 51 -8.82 -10.47 4.58
N TRP A 52 -9.54 -9.34 4.57
CA TRP A 52 -9.87 -8.61 5.81
C TRP A 52 -10.70 -9.44 6.80
N PHE A 53 -11.65 -10.24 6.31
CA PHE A 53 -12.41 -11.15 7.15
C PHE A 53 -11.51 -12.19 7.83
N TRP A 54 -10.61 -12.85 7.07
CA TRP A 54 -9.66 -13.81 7.62
C TRP A 54 -8.71 -13.20 8.66
N ILE A 55 -8.20 -11.99 8.40
CA ILE A 55 -7.35 -11.26 9.35
C ILE A 55 -8.13 -10.98 10.65
N GLY A 56 -9.37 -10.49 10.53
CA GLY A 56 -10.24 -10.25 11.67
C GLY A 56 -10.52 -11.53 12.47
N THR A 57 -10.84 -12.63 11.79
CA THR A 57 -11.06 -13.93 12.42
C THR A 57 -9.81 -14.45 13.13
N LEU A 58 -8.62 -14.32 12.54
CA LEU A 58 -7.37 -14.74 13.16
C LEU A 58 -7.09 -13.96 14.45
N ILE A 59 -7.21 -12.63 14.39
CA ILE A 59 -7.02 -11.76 15.55
C ILE A 59 -8.07 -12.07 16.63
N PHE A 60 -9.33 -12.21 16.23
CA PHE A 60 -10.41 -12.54 17.16
C PHE A 60 -10.19 -13.90 17.81
N GLY A 61 -9.74 -14.91 17.05
CA GLY A 61 -9.41 -16.24 17.58
C GLY A 61 -8.25 -16.20 18.59
N LEU A 62 -7.22 -15.39 18.34
CA LEU A 62 -6.13 -15.17 19.30
C LEU A 62 -6.64 -14.51 20.58
N VAL A 63 -7.49 -13.48 20.47
CA VAL A 63 -8.09 -12.81 21.63
C VAL A 63 -9.00 -13.74 22.42
N LEU A 64 -9.84 -14.53 21.74
CA LEU A 64 -10.71 -15.51 22.39
C LEU A 64 -9.91 -16.61 23.08
N SER A 65 -8.85 -17.11 22.45
CA SER A 65 -7.97 -18.12 23.04
C SER A 65 -7.35 -17.61 24.34
N LEU A 66 -6.94 -16.34 24.39
CA LEU A 66 -6.45 -15.71 25.62
C LEU A 66 -7.54 -15.61 26.71
N ALA A 67 -8.80 -15.33 26.32
CA ALA A 67 -9.91 -15.24 27.26
C ALA A 67 -10.28 -16.60 27.88
N PHE A 68 -10.27 -17.69 27.10
CA PHE A 68 -10.61 -19.03 27.58
C PHE A 68 -9.48 -19.73 28.37
N LEU A 69 -8.22 -19.29 28.23
CA LEU A 69 -7.09 -19.80 29.04
C LEU A 69 -7.01 -19.18 30.45
N THR A 70 -7.91 -18.25 30.78
CA THR A 70 -7.92 -17.52 32.05
C THR A 70 -8.74 -18.27 33.09
N ASP A 71 -8.18 -19.37 33.61
CA ASP A 71 -8.41 -19.72 35.01
C ASP A 71 -7.39 -18.97 35.86
N ASN A 72 -7.75 -18.54 37.06
CA ASN A 72 -6.93 -17.96 38.16
C ASN A 72 -6.17 -16.63 38.00
N ASN A 73 -6.44 -15.74 38.97
CA ASN A 73 -5.93 -14.42 39.42
C ASN A 73 -4.48 -14.01 39.09
N THR A 74 -4.02 -14.23 37.87
CA THR A 74 -2.70 -13.85 37.39
C THR A 74 -2.89 -12.98 36.15
N SER A 75 -2.11 -11.90 36.05
CA SER A 75 -2.19 -10.99 34.89
C SER A 75 -2.10 -11.80 33.59
N ILE A 76 -2.98 -11.48 32.64
CA ILE A 76 -3.18 -12.20 31.36
C ILE A 76 -1.85 -12.40 30.58
N LEU A 77 -0.86 -11.54 30.83
CA LEU A 77 0.47 -11.59 30.22
C LEU A 77 1.48 -12.52 30.94
N ASP A 78 1.23 -12.91 32.19
CA ASP A 78 2.11 -13.81 32.96
C ASP A 78 1.96 -15.26 32.51
N LYS A 79 0.79 -15.59 31.95
CA LYS A 79 0.50 -16.89 31.35
C LYS A 79 0.99 -17.01 29.92
N ILE A 80 1.36 -15.90 29.28
CA ILE A 80 2.03 -15.94 27.98
C ILE A 80 3.48 -16.31 28.26
N ASP A 81 3.72 -17.60 28.45
CA ASP A 81 5.08 -18.12 28.49
C ASP A 81 5.65 -18.08 27.07
N LEU A 82 6.33 -16.98 26.74
CA LEU A 82 7.13 -16.84 25.53
C LEU A 82 8.28 -17.87 25.46
N SER A 83 8.44 -18.74 26.47
CA SER A 83 9.29 -19.93 26.34
C SER A 83 8.85 -20.86 25.21
N SER A 84 7.59 -20.81 24.76
CA SER A 84 7.13 -21.51 23.56
C SER A 84 7.58 -20.86 22.24
N LEU A 85 7.92 -19.56 22.27
CA LEU A 85 8.59 -18.85 21.18
C LEU A 85 10.11 -19.04 21.21
N GLN A 86 10.66 -19.66 22.26
CA GLN A 86 11.99 -20.25 22.18
C GLN A 86 11.88 -21.42 21.21
N LEU A 87 12.08 -21.11 19.93
CA LEU A 87 12.22 -22.05 18.83
C LEU A 87 13.00 -23.25 19.33
N LYS A 88 12.30 -24.36 19.57
CA LYS A 88 12.85 -25.62 20.07
C LYS A 88 13.63 -26.31 18.95
N GLY A 89 14.63 -25.59 18.42
CA GLY A 89 15.58 -26.03 17.43
C GLY A 89 16.95 -25.97 18.06
N LYS A 90 17.59 -27.12 18.21
CA LYS A 90 18.94 -27.36 18.78
C LYS A 90 20.08 -26.64 18.03
N LEU A 91 19.78 -25.67 17.16
CA LEU A 91 20.70 -25.07 16.21
C LEU A 91 20.74 -23.53 16.21
N ILE A 92 19.86 -22.88 16.98
CA ILE A 92 19.89 -21.42 17.12
C ILE A 92 20.40 -21.14 18.52
N ASN A 93 21.67 -20.77 18.65
CA ASN A 93 22.16 -20.12 19.86
C ASN A 93 21.34 -18.84 20.01
N ASN A 94 20.26 -18.91 20.78
CA ASN A 94 19.32 -17.81 20.96
C ASN A 94 20.08 -16.60 21.54
N PRO A 95 20.40 -15.56 20.75
CA PRO A 95 21.21 -14.43 21.23
C PRO A 95 20.45 -13.58 22.26
N PHE A 96 19.16 -13.87 22.45
CA PHE A 96 18.26 -13.23 23.39
C PHE A 96 18.00 -14.07 24.65
N LYS A 97 18.80 -15.11 24.92
CA LYS A 97 18.59 -16.00 26.07
C LYS A 97 18.69 -15.27 27.42
N ASP A 98 19.51 -14.22 27.49
CA ASP A 98 19.67 -13.37 28.68
C ASP A 98 18.74 -12.15 28.66
N PHE A 99 17.88 -12.02 27.65
CA PHE A 99 17.02 -10.86 27.49
C PHE A 99 15.71 -11.03 28.26
N THR A 100 15.67 -10.49 29.48
CA THR A 100 14.45 -10.47 30.30
C THR A 100 13.54 -9.32 29.88
N LEU A 101 12.45 -9.63 29.20
CA LEU A 101 11.41 -8.65 28.87
C LEU A 101 10.59 -8.31 30.11
N TYR A 102 10.62 -7.05 30.51
CA TYR A 102 9.74 -6.55 31.57
C TYR A 102 8.29 -6.48 31.08
N LYS A 103 7.33 -6.75 31.99
CA LYS A 103 5.89 -6.78 31.67
C LYS A 103 5.40 -5.45 31.08
N THR A 104 5.92 -4.33 31.59
CA THR A 104 5.63 -2.98 31.07
C THR A 104 6.03 -2.81 29.61
N THR A 105 7.17 -3.37 29.21
CA THR A 105 7.64 -3.39 27.82
C THR A 105 6.70 -4.21 26.92
N LEU A 106 6.20 -5.34 27.43
CA LEU A 106 5.25 -6.18 26.71
C LEU A 106 3.89 -5.47 26.51
N TYR A 107 3.37 -4.80 27.54
CA TYR A 107 2.17 -3.95 27.41
C TYR A 107 2.37 -2.83 26.38
N GLY A 108 3.55 -2.20 26.36
CA GLY A 108 3.90 -1.17 25.38
C GLY A 108 3.90 -1.69 23.94
N ILE A 109 4.51 -2.85 23.70
CA ILE A 109 4.55 -3.51 22.38
C ILE A 109 3.15 -3.88 21.88
N LEU A 110 2.30 -4.40 22.77
CA LEU A 110 0.91 -4.74 22.45
C LEU A 110 0.12 -3.48 22.06
N PHE A 111 0.24 -2.42 22.86
CA PHE A 111 -0.43 -1.15 22.61
C PHE A 111 0.02 -0.51 21.29
N PHE A 112 1.33 -0.49 21.03
CA PHE A 112 1.89 0.03 19.79
C PHE A 112 1.45 -0.80 18.57
N SER A 113 1.38 -2.13 18.69
CA SER A 113 0.87 -2.98 17.60
C SER A 113 -0.57 -2.63 17.26
N ILE A 114 -1.43 -2.49 18.27
CA ILE A 114 -2.85 -2.12 18.06
C ILE A 114 -2.93 -0.74 17.38
N LEU A 115 -2.17 0.24 17.86
CA LEU A 115 -2.13 1.57 17.24
C LEU A 115 -1.66 1.51 15.78
N PHE A 116 -0.64 0.72 15.48
CA PHE A 116 -0.13 0.56 14.12
C PHE A 116 -1.21 -0.01 13.17
N PHE A 117 -1.97 -1.01 13.63
CA PHE A 117 -3.09 -1.56 12.87
C PHE A 117 -4.22 -0.55 12.64
N VAL A 118 -4.48 0.36 13.59
CA VAL A 118 -5.47 1.44 13.45
C VAL A 118 -4.97 2.56 12.54
N GLN A 119 -3.67 2.82 12.50
CA GLN A 119 -3.08 3.86 11.65
C GLN A 119 -3.18 3.53 10.15
N ILE A 120 -3.02 2.26 9.76
CA ILE A 120 -3.10 1.82 8.37
C ILE A 120 -4.43 2.20 7.68
N PRO A 121 -5.63 1.89 8.22
CA PRO A 121 -6.89 2.26 7.59
C PRO A 121 -7.14 3.77 7.58
N ILE A 122 -6.66 4.51 8.59
CA ILE A 122 -6.77 5.98 8.62
C ILE A 122 -5.93 6.59 7.49
N LEU A 123 -4.70 6.13 7.32
CA LEU A 123 -3.80 6.61 6.27
C LEU A 123 -4.33 6.24 4.88
N LYS A 124 -4.82 5.00 4.71
CA LYS A 124 -5.48 4.55 3.49
C LYS A 124 -6.67 5.44 3.12
N ARG A 125 -7.55 5.73 4.09
CA ARG A 125 -8.73 6.58 3.86
C ARG A 125 -8.36 8.01 3.45
N ARG A 126 -7.26 8.55 3.98
CA ARG A 126 -6.76 9.88 3.59
C ARG A 126 -6.23 9.91 2.16
N ILE A 127 -5.46 8.89 1.77
CA ILE A 127 -4.89 8.74 0.43
C ILE A 127 -6.00 8.54 -0.60
N ASP A 128 -6.96 7.65 -0.35
CA ASP A 128 -8.09 7.40 -1.27
C ASP A 128 -8.88 8.70 -1.55
N LYS A 129 -8.98 9.62 -0.58
CA LYS A 129 -9.66 10.91 -0.74
C LYS A 129 -8.86 11.94 -1.54
N SER A 130 -7.53 11.85 -1.58
CA SER A 130 -6.69 12.79 -2.33
C SER A 130 -6.50 12.41 -3.79
N PHE A 131 -6.63 11.13 -4.13
CA PHE A 131 -6.45 10.62 -5.50
C PHE A 131 -7.78 10.41 -6.27
N SER A 132 -8.91 10.81 -5.69
CA SER A 132 -10.24 10.76 -6.35
C SER A 132 -10.64 12.09 -7.02
N LEU A 133 -9.68 12.95 -7.39
CA LEU A 133 -9.88 14.13 -8.24
C LEU A 133 -9.30 13.85 -9.62
#